data_AF-A0A0L0UIT4-F1
#
_entry.id   AF-A0A0L0UIT4-F1
#
_cell.length_a   1.000
_cell.length_b   1.000
_cell.length_c   1.000
_cell.angle_alpha   90.00
_cell.angle_beta   90.00
_cell.angle_gamma   90.00
#
_symmetry.space_group_name_H-M   'P 1'
#
loop_
_entity.id
_entity.type
_entity.pdbx_description
1 polymer ?
#
loop_
_entity_poly.entity_id
_entity_poly.type
_entity_poly.pdbx_seq_one_letter_code
_entity_poly.pdbx_strand_id
1 'polypeptide(L)'
;SQGLTDAQELKKALRVYQNQQSDCYASFDPPELSVQLDKNKRHKIAYPCKFCGTKIHRPTYDTSPTNLSKHVANCLKKRQDAKDTQKL
;
A
#
# COMPACT_ATOMS: atom_id res chain seq x y z
N SER A 1 -18.43 13.53 16.43
CA SER A 1 -17.74 13.59 15.13
C SER A 1 -17.70 12.19 14.52
N GLN A 2 -18.66 11.83 13.66
CA GLN A 2 -18.58 10.58 12.90
C GLN A 2 -17.44 10.72 11.89
N GLY A 3 -16.32 10.04 12.12
CA GLY A 3 -15.24 9.97 11.13
C GLY A 3 -15.74 9.31 9.84
N LEU A 4 -14.98 9.49 8.76
CA LEU A 4 -15.27 8.88 7.46
C LEU A 4 -15.45 7.37 7.62
N THR A 5 -16.49 6.84 6.96
CA THR A 5 -16.76 5.40 6.89
C THR A 5 -15.68 4.69 6.09
N ASP A 6 -15.50 3.38 6.31
CA ASP A 6 -14.51 2.57 5.60
C ASP A 6 -14.63 2.69 4.08
N ALA A 7 -15.86 2.75 3.56
CA ALA A 7 -16.14 2.95 2.14
C ALA A 7 -15.70 4.33 1.62
N GLN A 8 -15.84 5.38 2.43
CA GLN A 8 -15.39 6.73 2.06
C GLN A 8 -13.86 6.81 2.05
N GLU A 9 -13.19 6.20 3.03
CA GLU A 9 -11.73 6.10 3.05
C GLU A 9 -11.20 5.30 1.86
N LEU A 10 -11.86 4.18 1.51
CA LEU A 10 -11.52 3.41 0.31
C LEU A 10 -11.68 4.24 -0.96
N LYS A 11 -12.81 4.94 -1.12
CA LYS A 11 -13.05 5.80 -2.28
C LYS A 11 -11.99 6.89 -2.42
N LYS A 12 -11.55 7.47 -1.30
CA LYS A 12 -10.47 8.46 -1.27
C LYS A 12 -9.13 7.84 -1.66
N ALA A 13 -8.81 6.66 -1.12
CA ALA A 13 -7.59 5.92 -1.46
C ALA A 13 -7.54 5.55 -2.95
N LEU A 14 -8.66 5.07 -3.51
CA LEU A 14 -8.81 4.78 -4.94
C LEU A 14 -8.61 6.02 -5.80
N ARG A 15 -9.17 7.17 -5.40
CA ARG A 15 -8.98 8.43 -6.11
C ARG A 15 -7.50 8.85 -6.13
N VAL A 16 -6.80 8.75 -5.00
CA VAL A 16 -5.36 9.06 -4.92
C VAL A 16 -4.55 8.10 -5.79
N TYR A 17 -4.87 6.80 -5.76
CA TYR A 17 -4.25 5.78 -6.59
C TYR A 17 -4.45 6.05 -8.09
N GLN A 18 -5.68 6.36 -8.51
CA GLN A 18 -6.02 6.66 -9.92
C GLN A 18 -5.35 7.94 -10.41
N ASN A 19 -5.27 8.96 -9.54
CA ASN A 19 -4.58 10.20 -9.86
C ASN A 19 -3.05 10.03 -9.95
N GLN A 20 -2.51 8.86 -9.56
CA GLN A 20 -1.08 8.54 -9.52
C GLN A 20 -0.23 9.68 -8.95
N GLN A 21 -0.65 10.27 -7.83
CA GLN A 21 0.03 11.43 -7.23
C GLN A 21 1.51 11.18 -6.86
N SER A 22 1.94 9.92 -6.87
CA SER A 22 3.33 9.52 -6.69
C SER A 22 3.61 8.26 -7.50
N ASP A 23 4.81 8.18 -8.09
CA ASP A 23 5.26 7.05 -8.92
C ASP A 23 5.22 5.71 -8.17
N CYS A 24 5.31 5.73 -6.84
CA CYS A 24 5.27 4.51 -6.05
C CYS A 24 3.97 3.72 -6.28
N TYR A 25 2.83 4.39 -6.54
CA TYR A 25 1.54 3.73 -6.75
C TYR A 25 1.53 2.82 -7.98
N ALA A 26 2.37 3.07 -8.98
CA ALA A 26 2.49 2.19 -10.15
C ALA A 26 2.93 0.76 -9.78
N SER A 27 3.68 0.61 -8.68
CA SER A 27 4.18 -0.67 -8.16
C SER A 27 3.16 -1.47 -7.34
N PHE A 28 1.97 -0.90 -7.12
CA PHE A 28 0.90 -1.53 -6.34
C PHE A 28 -0.34 -1.76 -7.20
N ASP A 29 -1.15 -2.73 -6.80
CA ASP A 29 -2.51 -2.93 -7.28
C ASP A 29 -3.48 -1.93 -6.61
N PRO A 30 -4.71 -1.80 -7.12
CA PRO A 30 -5.70 -0.90 -6.54
C PRO A 30 -5.89 -1.17 -5.04
N PRO A 31 -5.99 -0.13 -4.20
CA PRO A 31 -6.19 -0.29 -2.77
C PRO A 31 -7.48 -1.04 -2.47
N GLU A 32 -7.44 -1.88 -1.43
CA GLU A 32 -8.56 -2.69 -0.96
C GLU A 32 -8.76 -2.54 0.55
N LEU A 33 -9.96 -2.88 1.03
CA LEU A 33 -10.23 -2.99 2.46
C LEU A 33 -9.61 -4.28 3.00
N SER A 34 -8.76 -4.14 4.00
CA SER A 34 -8.23 -5.26 4.76
C SER A 34 -9.27 -5.78 5.72
N VAL A 35 -9.33 -7.10 5.89
CA VAL A 35 -10.10 -7.77 6.96
C VAL A 35 -9.61 -7.34 8.35
N GLN A 36 -8.37 -6.83 8.44
CA GLN A 36 -7.82 -6.33 9.70
C GLN A 36 -8.40 -4.98 10.09
N LEU A 37 -8.92 -4.92 11.31
CA LEU A 37 -9.39 -3.69 11.93
C LEU A 37 -8.25 -2.95 12.64
N ASP A 38 -8.33 -1.62 12.69
CA ASP A 38 -7.50 -0.80 13.57
C ASP A 38 -8.10 -0.66 14.99
N LYS A 39 -7.41 0.08 15.86
CA LYS A 39 -7.80 0.28 17.28
C LYS A 39 -9.20 0.88 17.44
N ASN A 40 -9.70 1.57 16.42
CA ASN A 40 -11.01 2.20 16.37
C ASN A 40 -12.05 1.33 15.66
N LYS A 41 -11.77 0.02 15.44
CA LYS A 41 -12.64 -0.94 14.76
C LYS A 41 -12.99 -0.56 13.31
N ARG A 42 -12.10 0.16 12.63
CA ARG A 42 -12.24 0.50 11.21
C ARG A 42 -11.35 -0.39 10.35
N HIS A 43 -11.78 -0.67 9.12
CA HIS A 43 -11.01 -1.50 8.21
C HIS A 43 -9.81 -0.72 7.68
N LYS A 44 -8.63 -1.35 7.71
CA LYS A 44 -7.41 -0.73 7.18
C LYS A 44 -7.42 -0.74 5.66
N ILE A 45 -6.92 0.33 5.03
CA ILE A 45 -6.65 0.32 3.59
C ILE A 45 -5.32 -0.36 3.32
N ALA A 46 -5.33 -1.38 2.47
CA ALA A 46 -4.15 -2.12 2.03
C ALA A 46 -3.82 -1.82 0.56
N TYR A 47 -2.53 -1.72 0.27
CA TYR A 47 -1.99 -1.61 -1.09
C TYR A 47 -1.21 -2.91 -1.39
N PRO A 48 -1.73 -3.80 -2.24
CA PRO A 48 -1.03 -5.02 -2.61
C PRO A 48 0.16 -4.70 -3.53
N CYS A 49 1.35 -5.19 -3.20
CA CYS A 49 2.53 -5.00 -4.04
C CYS A 49 2.52 -5.95 -5.23
N LYS A 50 2.65 -5.44 -6.45
CA LYS A 50 2.65 -6.24 -7.70
C LYS A 50 3.82 -7.22 -7.79
N PHE A 51 4.93 -6.92 -7.10
CA PHE A 51 6.15 -7.71 -7.20
C PHE A 51 6.21 -8.88 -6.21
N CYS A 52 5.63 -8.74 -5.02
CA CYS A 52 5.72 -9.74 -3.95
C CYS A 52 4.38 -10.13 -3.32
N GLY A 53 3.26 -9.54 -3.77
CA GLY A 53 1.92 -9.78 -3.23
C GLY A 53 1.69 -9.27 -1.80
N THR A 54 2.71 -8.69 -1.15
CA THR A 54 2.58 -8.23 0.23
C THR A 54 1.61 -7.06 0.31
N LYS A 55 0.65 -7.15 1.24
CA LYS A 55 -0.33 -6.10 1.51
C LYS A 55 0.27 -5.05 2.45
N ILE A 56 0.50 -3.84 1.95
CA ILE A 56 1.05 -2.73 2.74
C ILE A 56 -0.09 -1.86 3.25
N HIS A 57 -0.27 -1.83 4.57
CA HIS A 57 -1.30 -1.00 5.19
C HIS A 57 -0.85 0.45 5.30
N ARG A 58 -1.74 1.37 4.94
CA ARG A 58 -1.52 2.81 5.14
C ARG A 58 -1.56 3.13 6.65
N PRO A 59 -0.64 3.96 7.17
CA PRO A 59 -0.74 4.45 8.54
C PRO A 59 -1.99 5.31 8.70
N THR A 60 -2.66 5.21 9.84
CA THR A 60 -3.91 5.93 10.13
C THR A 60 -3.76 7.46 10.15
N TYR A 61 -2.54 7.95 10.37
CA TYR A 61 -2.24 9.38 10.55
C TYR A 61 -1.31 9.96 9.49
N ASP A 62 -0.64 9.12 8.70
CA ASP A 62 0.32 9.57 7.71
C ASP A 62 -0.34 9.56 6.33
N THR A 63 -0.61 10.74 5.80
CA THR A 63 -1.18 10.87 4.47
C THR A 63 -0.15 10.65 3.37
N SER A 64 1.15 10.66 3.69
CA SER A 64 2.24 10.48 2.75
C SER A 64 2.40 9.00 2.33
N PRO A 65 2.73 8.71 1.06
CA PRO A 65 3.03 7.35 0.60
C PRO A 65 4.42 6.83 1.01
N THR A 66 5.08 7.45 2.00
CA THR A 66 6.47 7.12 2.38
C THR A 66 6.66 5.64 2.73
N ASN A 67 5.68 5.00 3.37
CA ASN A 67 5.72 3.57 3.69
C ASN A 67 5.65 2.69 2.42
N LEU A 68 4.84 3.09 1.44
CA LEU A 68 4.76 2.43 0.13
C LEU A 68 6.10 2.55 -0.60
N SER A 69 6.67 3.76 -0.67
CA SER A 69 7.96 3.99 -1.34
C SER A 69 9.11 3.21 -0.69
N LYS A 70 9.18 3.18 0.65
CA LYS A 70 10.17 2.37 1.38
C LYS A 70 10.02 0.88 1.08
N HIS A 71 8.79 0.39 1.01
CA HIS A 71 8.55 -1.00 0.63
C HIS A 71 9.02 -1.28 -0.79
N VAL A 72 8.69 -0.44 -1.77
CA VAL A 72 9.09 -0.63 -3.17
C VAL A 72 10.61 -0.71 -3.30
N ALA A 73 11.35 0.21 -2.69
CA ALA A 73 12.81 0.21 -2.72
C ALA A 73 13.41 -1.10 -2.18
N ASN A 74 12.92 -1.56 -1.02
CA ASN A 74 13.38 -2.82 -0.43
C ASN A 74 12.94 -4.05 -1.24
N CYS A 75 11.73 -4.02 -1.80
CA CYS A 75 11.18 -5.13 -2.59
C CYS A 75 11.98 -5.32 -3.88
N LEU A 76 12.34 -4.23 -4.56
CA LEU A 76 13.17 -4.27 -5.77
C LEU A 76 14.57 -4.78 -5.45
N LYS A 77 15.18 -4.31 -4.36
CA LYS A 77 16.50 -4.79 -3.90
C LYS A 77 16.48 -6.31 -3.65
N LYS A 78 15.53 -6.80 -2.86
CA LYS A 78 15.39 -8.25 -2.58
C LYS A 78 15.20 -9.08 -3.86
N ARG A 79 14.45 -8.56 -4.83
CA ARG A 79 14.25 -9.23 -6.11
C ARG A 79 15.55 -9.30 -6.92
N GLN A 80 16.37 -8.25 -6.86
CA GLN A 80 17.66 -8.22 -7.53
C GLN A 80 18.63 -9.21 -6.87
N ASP A 81 18.77 -9.16 -5.55
CA ASP A 81 19.63 -10.08 -4.78
C ASP A 81 19.25 -11.56 -5.03
N ALA A 82 17.96 -11.86 -5.11
CA ALA A 82 17.48 -13.22 -5.42
C ALA A 82 17.82 -13.67 -6.85
N LYS A 83 17.77 -12.75 -7.83
CA LYS A 83 18.19 -13.04 -9.21
C LYS A 83 19.68 -13.26 -9.33
N ASP A 84 20.47 -12.48 -8.60
CA ASP A 84 21.93 -12.59 -8.62
C ASP A 84 22.40 -13.88 -7.95
N THR A 85 21.73 -14.29 -6.86
CA THR A 85 21.98 -15.58 -6.18
C THR A 85 21.63 -16.79 -7.07
N GLN A 86 20.63 -16.68 -7.94
CA GLN A 86 20.22 -17.78 -8.83
C GLN A 86 21.10 -17.93 -10.08
N LYS A 87 21.97 -16.94 -10.35
CA LYS A 87 22.92 -16.95 -11.48
C LYS A 87 24.33 -17.40 -11.09
N LEU A 88 24.56 -17.70 -9.81
CA LEU A 88 25.83 -18.19 -9.26
C LEU A 88 25.76 -19.70 -9.05
#